data_AF-A0A5H2Q6B9-F1
#
_entry.id   AF-A0A5H2Q6B9-F1
#
_cell.length_a   1.000
_cell.length_b   1.000
_cell.length_c   1.000
_cell.angle_alpha   90.00
_cell.angle_beta   90.00
_cell.angle_gamma   90.00
#
_symmetry.space_group_name_H-M   'P 1'
#
loop_
_entity.id
_entity.type
_entity.pdbx_description
1 polymer ?
#
loop_
_entity_poly.entity_id
_entity_poly.type
_entity_poly.pdbx_seq_one_letter_code
_entity_poly.pdbx_strand_id
1 'polypeptide(L)'
;MLAIAAIVAAGWWFLAQATYSTKIATALNVETRRLAVSGYTLYSVSIKITNSGFVPVSIDHASVRVERILPLDGEIQKQLEHRHLVHRDAEKTLVDWPMIDTRTKDPRMTLYPGDSDSVLFDLIVPSEVKVIRLHSVIAANKELLPGTATWIQNQLVDAP
;
A
#
# COMPACT_ATOMS: atom_id res chain seq x y z
N MET A 1 -33.56 20.53 -33.09
CA MET A 1 -32.47 21.26 -32.40
C MET A 1 -32.37 20.91 -30.91
N LEU A 2 -33.47 20.89 -30.15
CA LEU A 2 -33.47 20.55 -28.71
C LEU A 2 -32.85 19.18 -28.37
N ALA A 3 -33.18 18.12 -29.13
CA ALA A 3 -32.64 16.78 -28.87
C ALA A 3 -31.11 16.68 -29.08
N ILE A 4 -30.58 17.38 -30.09
CA ILE A 4 -29.13 17.42 -30.37
C ILE A 4 -28.40 18.16 -29.26
N ALA A 5 -28.95 19.28 -28.80
CA ALA A 5 -28.40 20.02 -27.65
C ALA A 5 -28.41 19.18 -26.36
N ALA A 6 -29.47 18.40 -26.12
CA ALA A 6 -29.56 17.50 -24.97
C ALA A 6 -28.51 16.37 -25.03
N ILE A 7 -28.26 15.78 -26.20
CA ILE A 7 -27.24 14.73 -26.38
C ILE A 7 -25.84 15.30 -26.16
N VAL A 8 -25.55 16.49 -26.69
CA VAL A 8 -24.25 17.16 -26.49
C VAL A 8 -24.05 17.51 -25.01
N ALA A 9 -25.07 18.04 -24.35
CA ALA A 9 -25.01 18.35 -22.92
C ALA A 9 -24.81 17.10 -22.06
N ALA A 10 -25.52 16.01 -22.36
CA ALA A 10 -25.33 14.72 -21.68
C ALA A 10 -23.93 14.13 -21.93
N GLY A 11 -23.43 14.20 -23.16
CA GLY A 11 -22.08 13.76 -23.51
C GLY A 11 -20.99 14.55 -22.77
N TRP A 12 -21.13 15.87 -22.71
CA TRP A 12 -20.22 16.73 -21.96
C TRP A 12 -20.27 16.44 -20.45
N TRP A 13 -21.47 16.30 -19.90
CA TRP A 13 -21.65 15.96 -18.48
C TRP A 13 -21.01 14.63 -18.12
N PHE A 14 -21.20 13.59 -18.94
CA PHE A 14 -20.63 12.27 -18.72
C PHE A 14 -19.10 12.27 -18.79
N LEU A 15 -18.52 13.00 -19.76
CA LEU A 15 -17.07 13.15 -19.88
C LEU A 15 -16.48 13.94 -18.70
N ALA A 16 -17.16 15.01 -18.25
CA ALA A 16 -16.76 15.76 -17.08
C ALA A 16 -16.80 14.89 -15.82
N GLN A 17 -17.83 14.05 -15.67
CA GLN A 17 -17.96 13.15 -14.53
C GLN A 17 -16.85 12.09 -14.48
N ALA A 18 -16.38 11.63 -15.63
CA ALA A 18 -15.24 10.71 -15.72
C ALA A 18 -13.90 11.36 -15.31
N THR A 19 -13.73 12.66 -15.53
CA THR A 19 -12.53 13.40 -15.11
C THR A 19 -12.49 13.72 -13.62
N TYR A 20 -13.64 13.79 -12.93
CA TYR A 20 -13.70 13.91 -11.46
C TYR A 20 -13.43 12.58 -10.72
N SER A 21 -12.42 11.83 -11.17
CA SER A 21 -11.96 10.62 -10.49
C SER A 21 -10.87 10.95 -9.48
N THR A 22 -10.91 10.27 -8.33
CA THR A 22 -9.81 10.25 -7.37
C THR A 22 -8.62 9.54 -7.95
N LYS A 23 -7.47 10.20 -7.92
CA LYS A 23 -6.20 9.58 -8.32
C LYS A 23 -5.17 9.88 -7.24
N ILE A 24 -4.64 8.82 -6.66
CA ILE A 24 -3.56 8.90 -5.69
C ILE A 24 -2.37 8.16 -6.28
N ALA A 25 -1.23 8.84 -6.29
CA ALA A 25 0.06 8.22 -6.55
C ALA A 25 0.77 7.99 -5.22
N THR A 26 1.28 6.78 -5.01
CA THR A 26 2.05 6.42 -3.82
C THR A 26 3.48 6.09 -4.20
N ALA A 27 4.43 6.60 -3.42
CA ALA A 27 5.85 6.24 -3.54
C ALA A 27 6.34 5.76 -2.17
N LEU A 28 6.89 4.55 -2.14
CA LEU A 28 7.49 3.96 -0.95
C LEU A 28 8.99 4.24 -0.97
N ASN A 29 9.49 4.85 0.10
CA ASN A 29 10.92 4.98 0.36
C ASN A 29 11.26 4.22 1.64
N VAL A 30 12.36 3.49 1.64
CA VAL A 30 12.80 2.64 2.73
C VAL A 30 14.24 2.96 3.06
N GLU A 31 14.45 3.49 4.25
CA GLU A 31 15.78 3.75 4.79
C GLU A 31 16.11 2.70 5.86
N THR A 32 17.31 2.14 5.78
CA THR A 32 17.75 1.10 6.72
C THR A 32 18.88 1.63 7.59
N ARG A 33 18.80 1.37 8.88
CA ARG A 33 19.85 1.67 9.85
C ARG A 33 20.05 0.50 10.78
N ARG A 34 21.26 -0.09 10.74
CA ARG A 34 21.63 -1.15 11.69
C ARG A 34 21.69 -0.58 13.10
N LEU A 35 20.94 -1.17 14.03
CA LEU A 35 21.00 -0.76 15.43
C LEU A 35 22.20 -1.45 16.07
N ALA A 36 23.03 -0.67 16.78
CA ALA A 36 24.20 -1.20 17.49
C ALA A 36 23.81 -2.17 18.62
N VAL A 37 22.54 -2.16 19.04
CA VAL A 37 22.01 -2.97 20.12
C VAL A 37 21.39 -4.25 19.55
N SER A 38 22.02 -5.38 19.83
CA SER A 38 21.42 -6.73 19.85
C SER A 38 20.92 -7.36 18.54
N GLY A 39 21.50 -7.05 17.39
CA GLY A 39 21.21 -7.82 16.16
C GLY A 39 19.84 -7.53 15.56
N TYR A 40 19.41 -6.27 15.65
CA TYR A 40 18.23 -5.76 14.95
C TYR A 40 18.60 -4.65 13.96
N THR A 41 17.81 -4.53 12.91
CA THR A 41 17.89 -3.47 11.91
C THR A 41 16.63 -2.63 11.99
N LEU A 42 16.80 -1.31 12.09
CA LEU A 42 15.70 -0.34 12.01
C LEU A 42 15.42 -0.04 10.53
N TYR A 43 14.15 -0.13 10.17
CA TYR A 43 13.62 0.25 8.87
C TYR A 43 12.70 1.45 9.07
N SER A 44 13.09 2.58 8.51
CA SER A 44 12.27 3.78 8.46
C SER A 44 11.61 3.83 7.08
N VAL A 45 10.32 3.56 7.05
CA VAL A 45 9.50 3.47 5.84
C VAL A 45 8.70 4.76 5.70
N SER A 46 8.96 5.50 4.62
CA SER A 46 8.23 6.71 4.27
C SER A 46 7.31 6.42 3.09
N ILE A 47 6.01 6.60 3.28
CA ILE A 47 5.04 6.52 2.19
C ILE A 47 4.66 7.94 1.81
N LYS A 48 5.15 8.39 0.65
CA LYS A 48 4.70 9.65 0.05
C LYS A 48 3.41 9.42 -0.71
N ILE A 49 2.39 10.18 -0.38
CA ILE A 49 1.05 10.14 -0.96
C ILE A 49 0.84 11.44 -1.72
N THR A 50 0.52 11.37 -3.00
CA THR A 50 0.28 12.55 -3.85
C THR A 50 -1.10 12.46 -4.47
N ASN A 51 -1.92 13.50 -4.30
CA ASN A 51 -3.21 13.62 -4.98
C ASN A 51 -2.99 14.12 -6.40
N SER A 52 -2.98 13.19 -7.36
CA SER A 52 -2.90 13.47 -8.79
C SER A 52 -4.27 13.60 -9.47
N GLY A 53 -5.34 13.56 -8.67
CA GLY A 53 -6.71 13.71 -9.10
C GLY A 53 -7.17 15.17 -9.10
N PHE A 54 -8.47 15.35 -9.33
CA PHE A 54 -9.10 16.69 -9.39
C PHE A 54 -10.02 16.98 -8.20
N VAL A 55 -10.14 16.03 -7.25
CA VAL A 55 -10.98 16.15 -6.06
C VAL A 55 -10.12 15.99 -4.80
N PRO A 56 -10.42 16.69 -3.69
CA PRO A 56 -9.75 16.48 -2.41
C PRO A 56 -9.95 15.05 -1.90
N VAL A 57 -8.94 14.51 -1.20
CA VAL A 57 -8.98 13.17 -0.62
C VAL A 57 -8.56 13.24 0.85
N SER A 58 -9.40 12.74 1.77
CA SER A 58 -9.01 12.55 3.18
C SER A 58 -8.46 11.15 3.36
N ILE A 59 -7.24 11.05 3.89
CA ILE A 59 -6.59 9.81 4.28
C ILE A 59 -6.73 9.66 5.79
N ASP A 60 -7.48 8.65 6.19
CA ASP A 60 -7.80 8.41 7.60
C ASP A 60 -7.04 7.22 8.15
N HIS A 61 -6.55 6.35 7.27
CA HIS A 61 -5.89 5.13 7.68
C HIS A 61 -4.71 4.82 6.76
N ALA A 62 -3.57 4.52 7.37
CA ALA A 62 -2.38 4.02 6.70
C ALA A 62 -1.79 2.87 7.53
N SER A 63 -1.43 1.77 6.90
CA SER A 63 -0.74 0.66 7.55
C SER A 63 0.42 0.15 6.71
N VAL A 64 1.42 -0.38 7.39
CA VAL A 64 2.56 -1.09 6.81
C VAL A 64 2.68 -2.42 7.53
N ARG A 65 2.67 -3.49 6.75
CA ARG A 65 2.93 -4.86 7.20
C ARG A 65 4.28 -5.31 6.68
N VAL A 66 5.05 -5.96 7.54
CA VAL A 66 6.35 -6.53 7.24
C VAL A 66 6.25 -8.05 7.31
N GLU A 67 6.65 -8.72 6.24
CA GLU A 67 6.67 -10.17 6.14
C GLU A 67 8.09 -10.66 5.89
N ARG A 68 8.44 -11.80 6.49
CA ARG A 68 9.73 -12.46 6.27
C ARG A 68 9.63 -13.35 5.03
N ILE A 69 10.45 -13.05 4.03
CA ILE A 69 10.61 -13.90 2.84
C ILE A 69 11.81 -14.82 3.01
N LEU A 70 12.95 -14.28 3.46
CA LEU A 70 14.15 -15.06 3.77
C LEU A 70 14.69 -14.73 5.18
N PRO A 71 15.15 -15.71 5.97
CA PRO A 71 15.15 -17.15 5.67
C PRO A 71 13.72 -17.69 5.55
N LEU A 72 13.56 -18.71 4.69
CA LEU A 72 12.29 -19.39 4.54
C LEU A 72 11.90 -20.03 5.86
N ASP A 73 10.61 -19.96 6.18
CA ASP A 73 10.07 -20.78 7.25
C ASP A 73 10.20 -22.26 6.88
N GLY A 74 10.47 -23.14 7.85
CA GLY A 74 10.67 -24.56 7.60
C GLY A 74 9.44 -25.22 6.95
N GLU A 75 8.24 -24.71 7.21
CA GLU A 75 7.01 -25.17 6.56
C GLU A 75 6.94 -24.73 5.09
N ILE A 76 7.27 -23.46 4.81
CA ILE A 76 7.30 -22.94 3.43
C ILE A 76 8.41 -23.61 2.63
N GLN A 77 9.56 -23.88 3.26
CA GLN A 77 10.67 -24.60 2.64
C GLN A 77 10.24 -26.02 2.24
N LYS A 78 9.55 -26.75 3.11
CA LYS A 78 8.99 -28.08 2.76
C LYS A 78 8.00 -27.97 1.61
N GLN A 79 7.12 -26.98 1.61
CA GLN A 79 6.15 -26.79 0.52
C GLN A 79 6.84 -26.44 -0.82
N LEU A 80 7.91 -25.65 -0.78
CA LEU A 80 8.79 -25.35 -1.92
C LEU A 80 9.45 -26.60 -2.49
N GLU A 81 10.04 -27.43 -1.63
CA GLU A 81 10.72 -28.67 -2.02
C GLU A 81 9.76 -29.64 -2.74
N HIS A 82 8.49 -29.65 -2.34
CA HIS A 82 7.44 -30.46 -2.97
C HIS A 82 6.71 -29.76 -4.13
N ARG A 83 7.18 -28.56 -4.56
CA ARG A 83 6.54 -27.72 -5.59
C ARG A 83 5.05 -27.41 -5.33
N HIS A 84 4.66 -27.39 -4.05
CA HIS A 84 3.30 -27.14 -3.58
C HIS A 84 3.13 -25.72 -3.01
N LEU A 85 3.88 -24.73 -3.53
CA LEU A 85 3.71 -23.32 -3.14
C LEU A 85 2.32 -22.75 -3.45
N VAL A 86 1.51 -23.45 -4.26
CA VAL A 86 0.10 -23.13 -4.43
C VAL A 86 -0.66 -23.82 -3.31
N HIS A 87 -1.35 -23.05 -2.48
CA HIS A 87 -2.24 -23.56 -1.44
C HIS A 87 -3.09 -24.72 -1.99
N ARG A 88 -3.30 -25.77 -1.20
CA ARG A 88 -4.25 -26.85 -1.57
C ARG A 88 -5.69 -26.35 -1.70
N ASP A 89 -6.00 -25.18 -1.16
CA ASP A 89 -7.27 -24.49 -1.35
C ASP A 89 -7.31 -23.80 -2.72
N ALA A 90 -8.26 -24.24 -3.56
CA ALA A 90 -8.51 -23.66 -4.88
C ALA A 90 -8.88 -22.16 -4.86
N GLU A 91 -9.22 -21.61 -3.68
CA GLU A 91 -9.59 -20.20 -3.49
C GLU A 91 -8.42 -19.29 -3.09
N LYS A 92 -7.28 -19.85 -2.66
CA LYS A 92 -6.12 -19.04 -2.20
C LYS A 92 -5.01 -19.01 -3.25
N THR A 93 -4.88 -17.88 -3.95
CA THR A 93 -3.86 -17.66 -4.99
C THR A 93 -2.53 -17.14 -4.44
N LEU A 94 -2.45 -16.82 -3.14
CA LEU A 94 -1.28 -16.18 -2.52
C LEU A 94 -0.70 -17.03 -1.39
N VAL A 95 0.62 -17.02 -1.27
CA VAL A 95 1.37 -17.65 -0.17
C VAL A 95 1.30 -16.74 1.05
N ASP A 96 0.86 -17.29 2.18
CA ASP A 96 0.81 -16.60 3.47
C ASP A 96 2.22 -16.59 4.08
N TRP A 97 2.95 -15.49 3.90
CA TRP A 97 4.28 -15.31 4.47
C TRP A 97 4.21 -15.00 5.97
N PRO A 98 5.18 -15.47 6.78
CA PRO A 98 5.23 -15.18 8.21
C PRO A 98 5.39 -13.68 8.44
N MET A 99 4.47 -13.11 9.21
CA MET A 99 4.45 -11.70 9.57
C MET A 99 5.47 -11.41 10.68
N ILE A 100 6.29 -10.38 10.49
CA ILE A 100 7.26 -9.90 11.49
C ILE A 100 6.62 -8.83 12.37
N ASP A 101 6.07 -7.79 11.74
CA ASP A 101 5.48 -6.64 12.43
C ASP A 101 4.39 -6.01 11.55
N THR A 102 3.48 -5.27 12.18
CA THR A 102 2.51 -4.43 11.49
C THR A 102 2.33 -3.13 12.27
N ARG A 103 2.41 -2.01 11.54
CA ARG A 103 2.20 -0.69 12.09
C ARG A 103 1.06 0.00 11.37
N THR A 104 0.23 0.66 12.16
CA THR A 104 -0.93 1.38 11.68
C THR A 104 -0.89 2.79 12.24
N LYS A 105 -1.27 3.76 11.42
CA LYS A 105 -1.45 5.16 11.80
C LYS A 105 -2.73 5.68 11.19
N ASP A 106 -3.38 6.58 11.91
CA ASP A 106 -4.52 7.33 11.42
C ASP A 106 -4.07 8.78 11.19
N PRO A 107 -3.50 9.10 10.00
CA PRO A 107 -2.88 10.40 9.78
C PRO A 107 -3.89 11.55 9.79
N ARG A 108 -5.17 11.27 9.49
CA ARG A 108 -6.26 12.27 9.40
C ARG A 108 -5.84 13.48 8.55
N MET A 109 -5.21 13.21 7.41
CA MET A 109 -4.71 14.24 6.50
C MET A 109 -5.68 14.43 5.33
N THR A 110 -5.87 15.66 4.88
CA THR A 110 -6.61 15.96 3.65
C THR A 110 -5.64 16.49 2.61
N LEU A 111 -5.64 15.87 1.43
CA LEU A 111 -4.81 16.25 0.29
C LEU A 111 -5.67 16.93 -0.77
N TYR A 112 -5.40 18.19 -1.08
CA TYR A 112 -6.04 18.87 -2.21
C TYR A 112 -5.39 18.44 -3.54
N PRO A 113 -6.04 18.68 -4.69
CA PRO A 113 -5.45 18.39 -5.99
C PRO A 113 -4.05 18.99 -6.16
N GLY A 114 -3.06 18.13 -6.44
CA GLY A 114 -1.65 18.51 -6.57
C GLY A 114 -0.84 18.42 -5.26
N ASP A 115 -1.47 18.29 -4.11
CA ASP A 115 -0.78 18.18 -2.83
C ASP A 115 -0.09 16.83 -2.66
N SER A 116 1.00 16.85 -1.91
CA SER A 116 1.68 15.63 -1.47
C SER A 116 2.08 15.73 -0.01
N ASP A 117 1.87 14.65 0.74
CA ASP A 117 2.33 14.50 2.11
C ASP A 117 2.89 13.09 2.34
N SER A 118 3.57 12.86 3.46
CA SER A 118 4.22 11.58 3.78
C SER A 118 3.82 11.03 5.14
N VAL A 119 3.61 9.71 5.18
CA VAL A 119 3.41 8.98 6.44
C VAL A 119 4.64 8.14 6.73
N LEU A 120 5.24 8.36 7.89
CA LEU A 120 6.45 7.67 8.34
C LEU A 120 6.10 6.51 9.26
N PHE A 121 6.77 5.38 9.10
CA PHE A 121 6.67 4.19 9.93
C PHE A 121 8.07 3.72 10.31
N ASP A 122 8.30 3.50 11.59
CA ASP A 122 9.54 2.88 12.08
C ASP A 122 9.26 1.44 12.49
N LEU A 123 10.08 0.53 11.97
CA LEU A 123 9.93 -0.92 12.07
C LEU A 123 11.26 -1.52 12.53
N ILE A 124 11.21 -2.47 13.45
CA ILE A 124 12.40 -3.16 13.94
C ILE A 124 12.34 -4.60 13.44
N VAL A 125 13.35 -5.01 12.68
CA VAL A 125 13.43 -6.33 12.06
C VAL A 125 14.68 -7.04 12.58
N PRO A 126 14.62 -8.33 12.98
CA PRO A 126 15.79 -9.10 13.35
C PRO A 126 16.82 -9.15 12.20
N SER A 127 18.10 -8.89 12.48
CA SER A 127 19.16 -8.85 11.45
C SER A 127 19.48 -10.22 10.83
N GLU A 128 18.93 -11.31 11.36
CA GLU A 128 18.99 -12.65 10.74
C GLU A 128 18.10 -12.78 9.49
N VAL A 129 17.12 -11.89 9.35
CA VAL A 129 16.24 -11.81 8.19
C VAL A 129 17.02 -11.22 7.03
N LYS A 130 17.01 -11.90 5.89
CA LYS A 130 17.74 -11.50 4.67
C LYS A 130 16.87 -10.77 3.67
N VAL A 131 15.58 -11.10 3.60
CA VAL A 131 14.65 -10.47 2.67
C VAL A 131 13.32 -10.28 3.36
N ILE A 132 12.82 -9.05 3.31
CA ILE A 132 11.48 -8.70 3.78
C ILE A 132 10.60 -8.28 2.62
N ARG A 133 9.29 -8.49 2.79
CA ARG A 133 8.26 -7.87 1.97
C ARG A 133 7.55 -6.82 2.80
N LEU A 134 7.51 -5.60 2.29
CA LEU A 134 6.74 -4.50 2.82
C LEU A 134 5.44 -4.38 2.04
N HIS A 135 4.33 -4.43 2.76
CA HIS A 135 3.00 -4.25 2.21
C HIS A 135 2.36 -3.02 2.86
N SER A 136 2.19 -1.95 2.09
CA SER A 136 1.53 -0.74 2.56
C SER A 136 0.09 -0.67 2.07
N VAL A 137 -0.80 -0.23 2.96
CA VAL A 137 -2.21 0.01 2.66
C VAL A 137 -2.55 1.42 3.07
N ILE A 138 -3.17 2.17 2.16
CA ILE A 138 -3.69 3.50 2.42
C ILE A 138 -5.18 3.46 2.10
N ALA A 139 -6.02 3.88 3.04
CA ALA A 139 -7.45 3.97 2.84
C ALA A 139 -7.95 5.40 3.04
N ALA A 140 -8.74 5.87 2.08
CA ALA A 140 -9.41 7.16 2.17
C ALA A 140 -10.72 7.08 2.97
N ASN A 141 -11.09 8.19 3.60
CA ASN A 141 -12.38 8.36 4.26
C ASN A 141 -13.53 8.31 3.25
N LYS A 142 -14.60 7.60 3.61
CA LYS A 142 -15.88 7.56 2.89
C LYS A 142 -16.63 8.90 2.87
N GLU A 143 -16.39 9.80 3.81
CA GLU A 143 -17.17 11.04 3.92
C GLU A 143 -16.95 12.00 2.74
N LEU A 144 -15.76 11.97 2.12
CA LEU A 144 -15.46 12.81 0.96
C LEU A 144 -15.61 12.07 -0.38
N LEU A 145 -15.82 10.75 -0.38
CA LEU A 145 -15.84 9.92 -1.60
C LEU A 145 -16.96 8.86 -1.56
N PRO A 146 -17.81 8.77 -2.59
CA PRO A 146 -18.73 7.64 -2.73
C PRO A 146 -17.94 6.35 -3.03
N GLY A 147 -17.49 5.67 -1.98
CA GLY A 147 -16.74 4.40 -2.03
C GLY A 147 -15.45 4.43 -1.20
N THR A 148 -15.11 3.32 -0.54
CA THR A 148 -13.80 3.18 0.13
C THR A 148 -12.71 2.97 -0.94
N ALA A 149 -11.93 4.00 -1.24
CA ALA A 149 -10.75 3.83 -2.06
C ALA A 149 -9.60 3.31 -1.18
N THR A 150 -9.09 2.11 -1.51
CA THR A 150 -7.95 1.48 -0.83
C THR A 150 -6.83 1.30 -1.85
N TRP A 151 -5.65 1.84 -1.54
CA TRP A 151 -4.45 1.69 -2.35
C TRP A 151 -3.48 0.75 -1.64
N ILE A 152 -2.98 -0.23 -2.38
CA ILE A 152 -2.08 -1.27 -1.87
C ILE A 152 -0.79 -1.21 -2.67
N GLN A 153 0.34 -1.16 -1.97
CA GLN A 153 1.66 -1.22 -2.59
C GLN A 153 2.52 -2.29 -1.92
N ASN A 154 3.21 -3.07 -2.76
CA ASN A 154 4.07 -4.17 -2.34
C ASN A 154 5.50 -3.88 -2.80
N GLN A 155 6.47 -4.02 -1.90
CA GLN A 155 7.89 -3.90 -2.24
C GLN A 155 8.70 -4.98 -1.52
N LEU A 156 9.61 -5.62 -2.25
CA LEU A 156 10.64 -6.49 -1.68
C LEU A 156 11.86 -5.64 -1.34
N VAL A 157 12.43 -5.87 -0.17
CA VAL A 157 13.61 -5.16 0.31
C VAL A 157 14.62 -6.19 0.80
N ASP A 158 15.82 -6.14 0.23
CA ASP A 158 16.97 -6.90 0.72
C ASP A 158 17.40 -6.30 2.06
N ALA A 159 17.53 -7.17 3.06
CA ALA A 159 18.03 -6.78 4.36
C ALA A 159 19.57 -6.72 4.33
N PRO A 160 20.17 -5.69 4.95
CA PRO A 160 21.61 -5.48 4.94
C PRO A 160 22.39 -6.46 5.82
#